data_AF-A0A7K0KE88-F1
#
_entry.id   AF-A0A7K0KE88-F1
#
_cell.length_a   1.000
_cell.length_b   1.000
_cell.length_c   1.000
_cell.angle_alpha   90.00
_cell.angle_beta   90.00
_cell.angle_gamma   90.00
#
_symmetry.space_group_name_H-M   'P 1'
#
loop_
_entity.id
_entity.type
_entity.pdbx_description
1 polymer ?
#
loop_
_entity_poly.entity_id
_entity_poly.type
_entity_poly.pdbx_seq_one_letter_code
_entity_poly.pdbx_strand_id
1 'polypeptide(L)'
;MAQHYLSAAYNISVYATADGYKASDKAEATLYWINANLDTGTNINMVKTRGVVASAHDGIVTLSGLDNGEVVKFYATDGKYLGSSVAANGAASFAVNELLVIAKVGKDSIKIAVK
;
A
#
# COMPACT_ATOMS: atom_id res chain seq x y z
N MET A 1 -10.96 6.34 30.04
CA MET A 1 -10.73 6.72 28.63
C MET A 1 -9.24 6.97 28.48
N ALA A 2 -8.55 6.17 27.68
CA ALA A 2 -7.12 6.37 27.44
C ALA A 2 -6.94 7.37 26.29
N GLN A 3 -6.43 8.57 26.61
CA GLN A 3 -6.03 9.56 25.62
C GLN A 3 -4.66 9.15 25.08
N HIS A 4 -4.61 8.56 23.89
CA HIS A 4 -3.34 8.21 23.25
C HIS A 4 -2.83 9.42 22.48
N TYR A 5 -1.66 9.94 22.89
CA TYR A 5 -0.97 11.05 22.23
C TYR A 5 -0.13 10.51 21.07
N LEU A 6 -0.25 11.13 19.89
CA LEU A 6 0.69 10.92 18.80
C LEU A 6 2.08 11.33 19.30
N SER A 7 2.97 10.35 19.45
CA SER A 7 4.25 10.50 20.17
C SER A 7 5.24 11.45 19.48
N ALA A 8 5.02 11.80 18.22
CA ALA A 8 5.79 12.80 17.49
C ALA A 8 4.88 13.51 16.48
N ALA A 9 4.86 14.84 16.57
CA ALA A 9 4.19 15.73 15.64
C ALA A 9 5.13 16.88 15.27
N TYR A 10 5.11 17.30 14.02
CA TYR A 10 5.92 18.41 13.52
C TYR A 10 5.01 19.44 12.90
N ASN A 11 5.00 20.62 13.51
CA ASN A 11 4.20 21.74 13.06
C ASN A 11 4.95 22.49 11.96
N ILE A 12 4.33 22.60 10.81
CA ILE A 12 4.81 23.31 9.63
C ILE A 12 4.05 24.63 9.57
N SER A 13 4.76 25.74 9.44
CA SER A 13 4.20 27.06 9.23
C SER A 13 4.99 27.73 8.11
N VAL A 14 4.33 28.06 7.00
CA VAL A 14 4.97 28.61 5.81
C VAL A 14 4.30 29.91 5.39
N TYR A 15 5.10 30.83 4.88
CA TYR A 15 4.64 32.09 4.29
C TYR A 15 5.61 32.50 3.18
N ALA A 16 5.13 33.28 2.21
CA ALA A 16 5.94 33.81 1.12
C ALA A 16 6.29 35.28 1.38
N THR A 17 7.47 35.70 0.91
CA THR A 17 7.93 37.10 0.96
C THR A 17 8.57 37.49 -0.37
N ALA A 18 8.50 38.77 -0.70
CA ALA A 18 9.24 39.39 -1.80
C ALA A 18 9.78 40.75 -1.34
N ASP A 19 10.89 41.20 -1.92
CA ASP A 19 11.51 42.47 -1.54
C ASP A 19 10.54 43.65 -1.73
N GLY A 20 10.39 44.45 -0.68
CA GLY A 20 9.47 45.60 -0.68
C GLY A 20 8.00 45.26 -0.44
N TYR A 21 7.64 44.00 -0.21
CA TYR A 21 6.26 43.57 0.07
C TYR A 21 6.09 42.97 1.46
N LYS A 22 4.86 43.09 2.00
CA LYS A 22 4.47 42.40 3.23
C LYS A 22 4.42 40.89 2.98
N ALA A 23 4.85 40.12 3.97
CA ALA A 23 4.68 38.67 4.00
C ALA A 23 3.22 38.26 3.76
N SER A 24 3.03 37.11 3.08
CA SER A 24 1.71 36.48 2.97
C SER A 24 1.18 36.06 4.34
N ASP A 25 -0.10 35.68 4.38
CA ASP A 25 -0.63 34.91 5.48
C ASP A 25 0.13 33.59 5.64
N LYS A 26 0.15 33.08 6.87
CA LYS A 26 0.77 31.80 7.19
C LYS A 26 -0.19 30.67 6.84
N ALA A 27 0.30 29.69 6.11
CA ALA A 27 -0.34 28.40 5.99
C ALA A 27 0.28 27.43 7.00
N GLU A 28 -0.55 26.72 7.75
CA GLU A 28 -0.12 25.82 8.81
C GLU A 28 -0.55 24.38 8.51
N ALA A 29 0.31 23.42 8.84
CA ALA A 29 0.02 22.00 8.76
C ALA A 29 0.75 21.25 9.89
N THR A 30 0.24 20.08 10.29
CA THR A 30 0.91 19.22 11.27
C THR A 30 1.19 17.86 10.64
N LEU A 31 2.47 17.47 10.59
CA LEU A 31 2.88 16.13 10.21
C LEU A 31 2.89 15.23 11.44
N TYR A 32 2.23 14.08 11.35
CA TYR A 32 2.19 13.08 12.42
C TYR A 32 2.93 11.82 12.01
N TRP A 33 3.72 11.25 12.92
CA TRP A 33 4.34 9.94 12.72
C TRP A 33 3.40 8.87 13.23
N ILE A 34 3.01 7.96 12.35
CA ILE A 34 2.15 6.82 12.68
C ILE A 34 3.03 5.57 12.76
N ASN A 35 2.82 4.75 13.79
CA ASN A 35 3.48 3.46 13.90
C ASN A 35 2.95 2.51 12.80
N ALA A 36 3.83 1.69 12.22
CA ALA A 36 3.48 0.72 11.16
C ALA A 36 2.36 -0.26 11.56
N ASN A 37 2.12 -0.44 12.87
CA ASN A 37 1.08 -1.31 13.40
C ASN A 37 -0.36 -0.75 13.31
N LEU A 38 -0.58 0.37 12.62
CA LEU A 38 -1.91 0.90 12.28
C LEU A 38 -2.85 1.05 13.49
N ASP A 39 -2.34 1.65 14.57
CA ASP A 39 -3.06 1.81 15.83
C ASP A 39 -4.31 2.69 15.64
N THR A 40 -5.49 2.14 15.92
CA THR A 40 -6.80 2.77 15.67
C THR A 40 -7.15 3.87 16.68
N GLY A 41 -6.28 4.15 17.65
CA GLY A 41 -6.47 5.18 18.68
C GLY A 41 -6.19 6.62 18.24
N THR A 42 -5.88 6.86 16.97
CA THR A 42 -5.61 8.20 16.44
C THR A 42 -6.87 8.79 15.78
N ASN A 43 -7.14 10.09 15.95
CA ASN A 43 -8.23 10.81 15.23
C ASN A 43 -7.90 11.06 13.74
N ILE A 44 -7.06 10.21 13.15
CA ILE A 44 -6.66 10.28 11.75
C ILE A 44 -7.64 9.41 10.96
N ASN A 45 -8.26 9.95 9.91
CA ASN A 45 -9.08 9.17 8.98
C ASN A 45 -8.16 8.28 8.14
N MET A 46 -7.73 7.16 8.72
CA MET A 46 -6.96 6.15 8.02
C MET A 46 -7.91 5.43 7.06
N VAL A 47 -7.85 5.75 5.77
CA VAL A 47 -8.37 4.85 4.75
C VAL A 47 -7.56 3.56 4.87
N LYS A 48 -8.18 2.47 5.34
CA LYS A 48 -7.54 1.17 5.52
C LYS A 48 -7.08 0.66 4.15
N THR A 49 -5.86 1.00 3.75
CA THR A 49 -5.21 0.40 2.59
C THR A 49 -4.61 -0.94 3.04
N ARG A 50 -5.10 -2.04 2.48
CA ARG A 50 -4.55 -3.36 2.78
C ARG A 50 -3.14 -3.45 2.20
N GLY A 51 -2.15 -3.72 3.03
CA GLY A 51 -0.80 -4.02 2.56
C GLY A 51 -0.77 -5.40 1.91
N VAL A 52 -0.61 -5.44 0.58
CA VAL A 52 -0.34 -6.67 -0.17
C VAL A 52 1.10 -6.65 -0.63
N VAL A 53 1.84 -7.72 -0.32
CA VAL A 53 3.25 -7.87 -0.74
C VAL A 53 3.31 -8.92 -1.83
N ALA A 54 4.05 -8.62 -2.90
CA ALA A 54 4.32 -9.56 -3.98
C ALA A 54 5.80 -9.91 -4.02
N SER A 55 6.11 -11.20 -4.13
CA SER A 55 7.46 -11.71 -4.40
C SER A 55 7.43 -12.67 -5.59
N ALA A 56 8.57 -12.82 -6.25
CA ALA A 56 8.77 -13.77 -7.33
C ALA A 56 10.15 -14.42 -7.19
N HIS A 57 10.18 -15.76 -7.13
CA HIS A 57 11.42 -16.53 -7.03
C HIS A 57 11.24 -17.88 -7.75
N ASP A 58 12.21 -18.27 -8.56
CA ASP A 58 12.24 -19.54 -9.30
C ASP A 58 10.96 -19.79 -10.11
N GLY A 59 10.47 -18.75 -10.80
CA GLY A 59 9.23 -18.82 -11.57
C GLY A 59 7.95 -18.95 -10.73
N ILE A 60 8.00 -18.77 -9.42
CA ILE A 60 6.84 -18.80 -8.54
C ILE A 60 6.55 -17.38 -8.05
N VAL A 61 5.34 -16.90 -8.29
CA VAL A 61 4.82 -15.65 -7.74
C VAL A 61 4.07 -15.95 -6.44
N THR A 62 4.34 -15.20 -5.39
CA THR A 62 3.62 -15.28 -4.10
C THR A 62 3.08 -13.92 -3.72
N LEU A 63 1.78 -13.87 -3.38
CA LEU A 63 1.14 -12.70 -2.78
C LEU A 63 0.80 -13.01 -1.32
N SER A 64 1.14 -12.10 -0.40
CA SER A 64 0.78 -12.17 1.02
C SER A 64 0.04 -10.91 1.48
N GLY A 65 -0.58 -10.98 2.66
CA GLY A 65 -1.49 -9.93 3.14
C GLY A 65 -2.89 -10.05 2.53
N LEU A 66 -3.29 -11.29 2.21
CA LEU A 66 -4.61 -11.64 1.70
C LEU A 66 -5.51 -12.18 2.83
N ASP A 67 -6.82 -12.11 2.65
CA ASP A 67 -7.75 -12.86 3.49
C ASP A 67 -7.84 -14.32 3.00
N ASN A 68 -8.04 -15.27 3.91
CA ASN A 68 -8.21 -16.67 3.53
C ASN A 68 -9.43 -16.84 2.61
N GLY A 69 -9.25 -17.58 1.52
CA GLY A 69 -10.29 -17.76 0.50
C GLY A 69 -10.30 -16.70 -0.59
N GLU A 70 -9.49 -15.64 -0.50
CA GLU A 70 -9.35 -14.71 -1.62
C GLU A 70 -8.74 -15.40 -2.84
N VAL A 71 -9.27 -15.07 -4.02
CA VAL A 71 -8.78 -15.62 -5.28
C VAL A 71 -7.88 -14.61 -5.97
N VAL A 72 -6.64 -15.02 -6.23
CA VAL A 72 -5.71 -14.30 -7.09
C VAL A 72 -5.78 -14.89 -8.49
N LYS A 73 -5.99 -14.05 -9.49
CA LYS A 73 -5.99 -14.42 -10.91
C LYS A 73 -4.76 -13.87 -11.59
N PHE A 74 -4.07 -14.69 -12.37
CA PHE A 74 -2.81 -14.33 -13.01
C PHE A 74 -3.01 -14.19 -14.52
N TYR A 75 -2.41 -13.14 -15.08
CA TYR A 75 -2.49 -12.81 -16.51
C TYR A 75 -1.11 -12.44 -17.05
N ALA A 76 -0.86 -12.72 -18.32
CA ALA A 76 0.27 -12.16 -19.05
C ALA A 76 0.01 -10.68 -19.39
N THR A 77 1.04 -9.99 -19.88
CA THR A 77 0.98 -8.55 -20.19
C THR A 77 0.07 -8.19 -21.36
N ASP A 78 -0.23 -9.15 -22.23
CA ASP A 78 -1.21 -9.04 -23.31
C ASP A 78 -2.66 -9.27 -22.83
N GLY A 79 -2.85 -9.56 -21.53
CA GLY A 79 -4.15 -9.83 -20.93
C GLY A 79 -4.58 -11.30 -21.00
N LYS A 80 -3.76 -12.21 -21.53
CA LYS A 80 -4.06 -13.65 -21.54
C LYS A 80 -4.15 -14.20 -20.12
N TYR A 81 -5.20 -14.96 -19.83
CA TYR A 81 -5.36 -15.65 -18.55
C TYR A 81 -4.38 -16.82 -18.42
N LEU A 82 -3.66 -16.87 -17.31
CA LEU A 82 -2.65 -17.90 -17.02
C LEU A 82 -3.16 -18.93 -16.00
N GLY A 83 -3.95 -18.49 -15.02
CA GLY A 83 -4.47 -19.36 -13.96
C GLY A 83 -4.88 -18.59 -12.71
N SER A 84 -5.20 -19.30 -11.63
CA SER A 84 -5.56 -18.70 -10.34
C SER A 84 -5.08 -19.53 -9.16
N SER A 85 -4.89 -18.87 -8.03
CA SER A 85 -4.64 -19.50 -6.73
C SER A 85 -5.56 -18.91 -5.67
N VAL A 86 -5.99 -19.73 -4.71
CA VAL A 86 -6.78 -19.30 -3.55
C VAL A 86 -5.84 -19.09 -2.37
N ALA A 87 -6.05 -18.02 -1.62
CA ALA A 87 -5.25 -17.70 -0.47
C ALA A 87 -5.53 -18.66 0.69
N ALA A 88 -4.47 -19.22 1.26
CA ALA A 88 -4.48 -20.01 2.48
C ALA A 88 -3.40 -19.46 3.42
N ASN A 89 -3.74 -19.32 4.70
CA ASN A 89 -2.89 -18.64 5.70
C ASN A 89 -2.43 -17.25 5.25
N GLY A 90 -3.32 -16.51 4.58
CA GLY A 90 -3.11 -15.16 4.10
C GLY A 90 -2.16 -14.99 2.92
N ALA A 91 -1.84 -16.08 2.22
CA ALA A 91 -0.99 -16.05 1.03
C ALA A 91 -1.49 -16.97 -0.10
N ALA A 92 -1.20 -16.59 -1.34
CA ALA A 92 -1.49 -17.36 -2.54
C ALA A 92 -0.24 -17.41 -3.44
N SER A 93 0.06 -18.57 -4.03
CA SER A 93 1.25 -18.77 -4.87
C SER A 93 0.90 -19.43 -6.18
N PHE A 94 1.59 -19.06 -7.25
CA PHE A 94 1.34 -19.61 -8.59
C PHE A 94 2.63 -19.66 -9.41
N ALA A 95 2.88 -20.81 -10.05
CA ALA A 95 4.00 -20.99 -10.95
C ALA A 95 3.70 -20.36 -12.32
N VAL A 96 4.66 -19.63 -12.88
CA VAL A 96 4.53 -18.86 -14.12
C VAL A 96 5.78 -19.06 -14.98
N ASN A 97 5.59 -18.99 -16.30
CA ASN A 97 6.68 -19.04 -17.29
C ASN A 97 6.88 -17.68 -17.99
N GLU A 98 6.22 -16.64 -17.49
CA GLU A 98 6.31 -15.29 -18.04
C GLU A 98 7.31 -14.46 -17.25
N LEU A 99 8.06 -13.59 -17.92
CA LEU A 99 9.00 -12.65 -17.27
C LEU A 99 8.28 -11.51 -16.53
N LEU A 100 7.00 -11.28 -16.85
CA LEU A 100 6.16 -10.25 -16.23
C LEU A 100 4.72 -10.76 -16.14
N VAL A 101 4.14 -10.70 -14.95
CA VAL A 101 2.79 -11.20 -14.68
C VAL A 101 1.95 -10.11 -14.02
N ILE A 102 0.66 -10.06 -14.37
CA ILE A 102 -0.35 -9.26 -13.69
C ILE A 102 -1.12 -10.18 -12.74
N ALA A 103 -0.97 -9.97 -11.44
CA ALA A 103 -1.78 -10.62 -10.42
C ALA A 103 -2.97 -9.72 -10.06
N LYS A 104 -4.19 -10.25 -10.19
CA LYS A 104 -5.44 -9.55 -9.89
C LYS A 104 -6.07 -10.12 -8.62
N VAL A 105 -6.35 -9.23 -7.65
CA VAL A 105 -7.02 -9.57 -6.39
C VAL A 105 -8.27 -8.70 -6.27
N GLY A 106 -9.45 -9.30 -6.37
CA GLY A 106 -10.70 -8.55 -6.46
C GLY A 106 -10.68 -7.54 -7.62
N LYS A 107 -10.79 -6.25 -7.30
CA LYS A 107 -10.75 -5.16 -8.30
C LYS A 107 -9.34 -4.66 -8.58
N ASP A 108 -8.39 -4.91 -7.68
CA ASP A 108 -7.02 -4.39 -7.73
C ASP A 108 -6.09 -5.31 -8.51
N SER A 109 -4.93 -4.78 -8.92
CA SER A 109 -3.92 -5.54 -9.66
C SER A 109 -2.50 -5.07 -9.36
N ILE A 110 -1.55 -6.01 -9.39
CA ILE A 110 -0.12 -5.78 -9.20
C ILE A 110 0.62 -6.35 -10.42
N LYS A 111 1.55 -5.58 -10.99
CA LYS A 111 2.49 -6.07 -12.02
C LYS A 111 3.77 -6.55 -11.33
N ILE A 112 4.20 -7.77 -11.64
CA ILE A 112 5.27 -8.46 -10.94
C ILE A 112 6.28 -8.97 -11.97
N ALA A 113 7.50 -8.44 -11.94
CA ALA A 113 8.60 -8.99 -12.72
C ALA A 113 9.02 -10.32 -12.09
N VAL A 114 9.24 -11.33 -12.92
CA VAL A 114 9.60 -12.69 -12.52
C VAL A 114 10.98 -12.99 -13.10
N LYS A 115 11.87 -13.53 -12.28
CA LYS A 115 13.24 -13.88 -12.66
C LYS A 115 13.44 -15.38 -12.58
#